data_AF-A0A0S4RDM3-F1
#
_entry.id   AF-A0A0S4RDM3-F1
#
_cell.length_a   1.000
_cell.length_b   1.000
_cell.length_c   1.000
_cell.angle_alpha   90.00
_cell.angle_beta   90.00
_cell.angle_gamma   90.00
#
_symmetry.space_group_name_H-M   'P 1'
#
loop_
_entity.id
_entity.type
_entity.pdbx_description
1 polymer ?
#
loop_
_entity_poly.entity_id
_entity_poly.type
_entity_poly.pdbx_seq_one_letter_code
_entity_poly.pdbx_strand_id
1 'polypeptide(L)'
;MTSNKNSKGEGLRSGFEVRLTNELARRGVAYEYEAIRIPYTPKSVRHYVPDLILENGIIIEIKGRFTSADRQKHKYIKQCYPDLDIRFVFQRSTQKLSKTSQTTYAKWCETNGFKYNDGYIPLSWAKEPKNETNLIHIQHWRRQK
;
A
#
# COMPACT_ATOMS: atom_id res chain seq x y z
N MET A 1 -41.00 -31.74 -0.75
CA MET A 1 -41.32 -30.38 -1.24
C MET A 1 -40.04 -29.75 -1.76
N THR A 2 -39.84 -29.78 -3.07
CA THR A 2 -38.64 -29.28 -3.76
C THR A 2 -38.66 -27.75 -3.77
N SER A 3 -37.78 -27.13 -2.99
CA SER A 3 -37.64 -25.67 -2.94
C SER A 3 -36.98 -25.18 -4.24
N ASN A 4 -37.81 -24.68 -5.15
CA ASN A 4 -37.38 -24.08 -6.40
C ASN A 4 -36.95 -22.62 -6.11
N LYS A 5 -35.68 -22.40 -5.74
CA LYS A 5 -35.11 -21.05 -5.61
C LYS A 5 -34.41 -20.65 -6.93
N ASN A 6 -35.20 -20.29 -7.93
CA ASN A 6 -34.71 -19.51 -9.06
C ASN A 6 -34.60 -18.04 -8.64
N SER A 7 -33.46 -17.63 -8.07
CA SER A 7 -33.12 -16.22 -7.97
C SER A 7 -32.66 -15.72 -9.34
N LYS A 8 -33.61 -15.12 -10.07
CA LYS A 8 -33.33 -14.36 -11.31
C LYS A 8 -32.30 -13.28 -11.02
N GLY A 9 -31.11 -13.41 -11.60
CA GLY A 9 -30.26 -12.34 -12.20
C GLY A 9 -29.87 -11.08 -11.41
N GLU A 10 -30.49 -10.76 -10.28
CA GLU A 10 -30.21 -9.59 -9.47
C GLU A 10 -28.93 -9.85 -8.66
N GLY A 11 -27.79 -9.43 -9.21
CA GLY A 11 -26.47 -9.55 -8.58
C GLY A 11 -25.34 -10.00 -9.50
N LEU A 12 -25.63 -10.42 -10.74
CA LEU A 12 -24.61 -10.78 -11.72
C LEU A 12 -23.91 -9.51 -12.22
N ARG A 13 -22.59 -9.47 -12.08
CA ARG A 13 -21.77 -8.26 -12.25
C ARG A 13 -21.18 -8.14 -13.65
N SER A 14 -21.34 -9.15 -14.49
CA SER A 14 -20.82 -9.14 -15.85
C SER A 14 -21.69 -9.91 -16.83
N GLY A 15 -21.64 -9.52 -18.11
CA GLY A 15 -22.32 -10.25 -19.18
C GLY A 15 -21.83 -11.69 -19.35
N PHE A 16 -20.62 -12.00 -18.88
CA PHE A 16 -20.11 -13.38 -18.84
C PHE A 16 -20.84 -14.23 -17.79
N GLU A 17 -20.99 -13.70 -16.57
CA GLU A 17 -21.72 -14.38 -15.49
C GLU A 17 -23.17 -14.68 -15.87
N VAL A 18 -23.84 -13.74 -16.54
CA VAL A 18 -25.20 -13.96 -17.07
C VAL A 18 -25.26 -15.12 -18.06
N ARG A 19 -24.30 -15.22 -18.99
CA ARG A 19 -24.28 -16.32 -19.96
C ARG A 19 -24.05 -17.67 -19.28
N LEU A 20 -23.15 -17.73 -18.31
CA LEU A 20 -22.80 -18.97 -17.61
C LEU A 20 -23.96 -19.46 -16.72
N THR A 21 -24.59 -18.60 -15.93
CA THR A 21 -25.72 -18.99 -15.08
C THR A 21 -26.92 -19.45 -15.90
N ASN A 22 -27.18 -18.80 -17.04
CA ASN A 22 -28.21 -19.25 -18.00
C ASN A 22 -27.88 -20.61 -18.63
N GLU A 23 -26.60 -20.96 -18.81
CA GLU A 23 -26.21 -22.30 -19.23
C GLU A 23 -26.47 -23.34 -18.13
N LEU A 24 -26.09 -23.04 -16.88
CA LEU A 24 -26.35 -23.90 -15.72
C LEU A 24 -27.85 -24.16 -15.54
N ALA A 25 -28.67 -23.12 -15.67
CA ALA A 25 -30.13 -23.22 -15.61
C ALA A 25 -30.69 -24.12 -16.74
N ARG A 26 -30.23 -23.93 -17.98
CA ARG A 26 -30.63 -24.79 -19.12
C ARG A 26 -30.23 -26.25 -18.92
N ARG A 27 -29.14 -26.50 -18.21
CA ARG A 27 -28.64 -27.84 -17.87
C ARG A 27 -29.29 -28.43 -16.61
N GLY A 28 -30.20 -27.71 -15.96
CA GLY A 28 -30.84 -28.16 -14.71
C GLY A 28 -29.88 -28.26 -13.53
N VAL A 29 -28.74 -27.55 -13.58
CA VAL A 29 -27.73 -27.56 -12.52
C VAL A 29 -28.07 -26.49 -11.49
N ALA A 30 -28.37 -26.90 -10.27
CA ALA A 30 -28.57 -25.98 -9.14
C ALA A 30 -27.23 -25.34 -8.74
N TYR A 31 -27.27 -24.06 -8.39
CA TYR A 31 -26.09 -23.31 -7.94
C TYR A 31 -26.47 -22.25 -6.91
N GLU A 32 -25.49 -21.82 -6.13
CA GLU A 32 -25.60 -20.66 -5.24
C GLU A 32 -24.55 -19.62 -5.68
N TYR A 33 -24.94 -18.35 -5.79
CA TYR A 33 -24.08 -17.27 -6.29
C TYR A 33 -23.60 -16.38 -5.14
N GLU A 34 -22.28 -16.17 -5.04
CA GLU A 34 -21.63 -15.40 -3.96
C GLU A 34 -22.07 -15.81 -2.53
N ALA A 35 -22.42 -17.10 -2.34
CA ALA A 35 -23.08 -17.57 -1.12
C ALA A 35 -22.17 -17.69 0.12
N ILE A 36 -20.86 -17.81 -0.09
CA ILE A 36 -19.89 -17.98 1.00
C ILE A 36 -18.71 -17.02 0.84
N ARG A 37 -18.10 -16.69 1.98
CA ARG A 37 -16.81 -15.97 2.04
C ARG A 37 -15.79 -16.89 2.67
N ILE A 38 -14.73 -17.20 1.94
CA ILE A 38 -13.64 -18.04 2.44
C ILE A 38 -12.56 -17.14 3.04
N PRO A 39 -12.28 -17.22 4.36
CA PRO A 39 -11.17 -16.48 4.95
C PRO A 39 -9.83 -17.06 4.46
N TYR A 40 -8.87 -16.18 4.14
CA TYR A 40 -7.49 -16.58 3.83
C TYR A 40 -6.49 -15.59 4.40
N THR A 41 -5.28 -16.06 4.71
CA THR A 41 -4.18 -15.22 5.20
C THR A 41 -3.04 -15.23 4.20
N PRO A 42 -2.78 -14.14 3.47
CA PRO A 42 -1.64 -14.07 2.57
C PRO A 42 -0.34 -13.98 3.39
N LYS A 43 0.50 -15.02 3.34
CA LYS A 43 1.88 -14.95 3.86
C LYS A 43 2.79 -14.40 2.74
N SER A 44 3.27 -13.17 2.88
CA SER A 44 4.41 -12.71 2.09
C SER A 44 5.23 -11.72 2.88
N VAL A 45 6.48 -12.07 3.18
CA VAL A 45 7.49 -11.07 3.54
C VAL A 45 7.72 -10.22 2.30
N ARG A 46 7.71 -8.89 2.48
CA ARG A 46 7.99 -7.92 1.41
C ARG A 46 9.19 -7.09 1.83
N HIS A 47 10.12 -6.90 0.91
CA HIS A 47 11.30 -6.07 1.15
C HIS A 47 11.07 -4.68 0.56
N TYR A 48 11.43 -3.67 1.35
CA TYR A 48 11.48 -2.28 0.94
C TYR A 48 12.91 -1.95 0.54
N VAL A 49 13.07 -1.37 -0.66
CA VAL A 49 14.35 -0.84 -1.13
C VAL A 49 14.21 0.68 -1.16
N PRO A 50 14.97 1.42 -0.33
CA PRO A 50 14.95 2.87 -0.37
C PRO A 50 15.69 3.41 -1.60
N ASP A 51 15.34 4.63 -2.01
CA ASP A 51 16.02 5.30 -3.14
C ASP A 51 17.41 5.79 -2.75
N LEU A 52 17.55 6.44 -1.58
CA LEU A 52 18.81 6.96 -1.09
C LEU A 52 18.99 6.70 0.42
N ILE A 53 20.24 6.65 0.84
CA ILE A 53 20.65 6.57 2.24
C ILE A 53 21.74 7.62 2.45
N LEU A 54 21.50 8.58 3.35
CA LEU A 54 22.47 9.61 3.72
C LEU A 54 23.53 9.04 4.66
N GLU A 55 24.71 9.69 4.73
CA GLU A 55 25.83 9.25 5.58
C GLU A 55 25.48 9.23 7.07
N ASN A 56 24.57 10.10 7.50
CA ASN A 56 24.09 10.15 8.88
C ASN A 56 22.99 9.12 9.18
N GLY A 57 22.67 8.24 8.22
CA GLY A 57 21.70 7.16 8.39
C GLY A 57 20.27 7.52 8.05
N ILE A 58 19.95 8.76 7.66
CA ILE A 58 18.59 9.10 7.19
C ILE A 58 18.31 8.39 5.85
N ILE A 59 17.16 7.73 5.77
CA ILE A 59 16.69 7.06 4.56
C ILE A 59 15.76 8.02 3.79
N ILE A 60 15.94 8.14 2.48
CA ILE A 60 15.12 8.99 1.62
C ILE A 60 14.39 8.15 0.57
N GLU A 61 13.07 8.33 0.47
CA GLU A 61 12.26 7.92 -0.68
C GLU A 61 11.94 9.16 -1.53
N ILE A 62 12.28 9.10 -2.82
CA ILE A 62 11.94 10.12 -3.81
C ILE A 62 10.61 9.75 -4.44
N LYS A 63 9.65 10.67 -4.48
CA LYS A 63 8.31 10.34 -4.96
C LYS A 63 7.67 11.42 -5.83
N GLY A 64 7.39 11.06 -7.08
CA GLY A 64 6.45 11.82 -7.93
C GLY A 64 5.01 11.46 -7.58
N ARG A 65 4.60 10.22 -7.88
CA ARG A 65 3.25 9.72 -7.59
C ARG A 65 3.22 8.93 -6.28
N PHE A 66 2.36 9.32 -5.35
CA PHE A 66 2.25 8.66 -4.05
C PHE A 66 0.96 7.83 -3.94
N THR A 67 1.05 6.54 -4.29
CA THR A 67 -0.12 5.67 -4.41
C THR A 67 -0.61 5.13 -3.06
N SER A 68 -1.79 4.48 -3.06
CA SER A 68 -2.29 3.81 -1.84
C SER A 68 -1.37 2.68 -1.38
N ALA A 69 -0.79 1.93 -2.33
CA ALA A 69 0.13 0.85 -2.03
C ALA A 69 1.42 1.39 -1.37
N ASP A 70 1.96 2.50 -1.87
CA ASP A 70 3.13 3.15 -1.27
C ASP A 70 2.86 3.60 0.17
N ARG A 71 1.70 4.22 0.42
CA ARG A 71 1.32 4.68 1.75
C ARG A 71 1.15 3.54 2.73
N GLN A 72 0.50 2.46 2.28
CA GLN A 72 0.30 1.26 3.08
C GLN A 72 1.63 0.56 3.38
N LYS A 73 2.53 0.46 2.39
CA LYS A 73 3.91 -0.03 2.56
C LYS A 73 4.62 0.70 3.71
N HIS A 74 4.64 2.03 3.68
CA HIS A 74 5.36 2.82 4.69
C HIS A 74 4.71 2.78 6.09
N LYS A 75 3.37 2.64 6.16
CA LYS A 75 2.69 2.36 7.43
C LYS A 75 3.15 1.03 8.03
N TYR A 76 3.22 -0.03 7.23
CA TYR A 76 3.68 -1.33 7.71
C TYR A 76 5.16 -1.30 8.12
N ILE A 77 6.02 -0.65 7.33
CA ILE A 77 7.44 -0.49 7.69
C ILE A 77 7.56 0.19 9.06
N LYS A 78 6.82 1.28 9.27
CA LYS A 78 6.83 2.01 10.56
C LYS A 78 6.25 1.19 11.72
N GLN A 79 5.29 0.31 11.46
CA GLN A 79 4.79 -0.62 12.47
C GLN A 79 5.85 -1.66 12.87
N CYS A 80 6.63 -2.16 11.91
CA CYS A 80 7.71 -3.12 12.18
C CYS A 80 8.97 -2.46 12.76
N TYR A 81 9.28 -1.24 12.33
CA TYR A 81 10.49 -0.49 12.66
C TYR A 81 10.11 0.97 12.98
N PRO A 82 9.54 1.24 14.17
CA PRO A 82 9.04 2.57 14.53
C PRO A 82 10.14 3.64 14.59
N ASP A 83 11.37 3.24 14.88
CA ASP A 83 12.53 4.13 15.03
C ASP A 83 13.31 4.35 13.72
N LEU A 84 12.87 3.73 12.62
CA LEU A 84 13.51 3.87 11.32
C LEU A 84 13.25 5.26 10.74
N ASP A 85 14.30 6.08 10.57
CA ASP A 85 14.17 7.44 10.03
C ASP A 85 14.09 7.40 8.51
N ILE A 86 12.85 7.29 8.01
CA ILE A 86 12.51 7.43 6.59
C ILE A 86 11.87 8.80 6.37
N ARG A 87 12.34 9.51 5.35
CA ARG A 87 11.79 10.80 4.91
C ARG A 87 11.46 10.76 3.43
N PHE A 88 10.59 11.66 3.02
CA PHE A 88 10.18 11.78 1.62
C PHE A 88 10.72 13.04 0.97
N VAL A 89 11.17 12.93 -0.27
CA VAL A 89 11.33 14.09 -1.16
C VAL A 89 10.32 13.97 -2.28
N PHE A 90 9.30 14.81 -2.27
CA PHE A 90 8.26 14.79 -3.28
C PHE A 90 8.62 15.71 -4.45
N GLN A 91 8.10 15.40 -5.64
CA GLN A 91 8.08 16.39 -6.72
C GLN A 91 7.18 17.59 -6.35
N ARG A 92 6.06 17.32 -5.66
CA ARG A 92 5.13 18.33 -5.12
C ARG A 92 4.23 17.71 -4.05
N SER A 93 4.48 18.02 -2.79
CA SER A 93 3.77 17.47 -1.63
C SER A 93 2.33 17.99 -1.49
N THR A 94 2.00 19.11 -2.13
CA THR A 94 0.64 19.68 -2.17
C THR A 94 -0.33 18.89 -3.07
N GLN A 95 0.16 17.89 -3.82
CA GLN A 95 -0.70 17.00 -4.58
C GLN A 95 -1.62 16.18 -3.66
N LYS A 96 -2.86 15.97 -4.13
CA LYS A 96 -3.88 15.16 -3.44
C LYS A 96 -3.61 13.67 -3.58
N LEU A 97 -3.97 12.87 -2.56
CA LEU A 97 -3.80 11.40 -2.55
C LEU A 97 -4.49 10.70 -3.74
N SER A 98 -5.57 11.29 -4.23
CA SER A 98 -6.32 10.91 -5.43
C SER A 98 -7.08 12.15 -5.94
N LYS A 99 -7.69 12.06 -7.13
CA LYS A 99 -8.52 13.15 -7.69
C LYS A 99 -9.66 13.58 -6.77
N THR A 100 -10.23 12.65 -6.02
CA THR A 100 -11.37 12.88 -5.11
C THR A 100 -10.97 13.18 -3.67
N SER A 101 -9.70 12.97 -3.30
CA SER A 101 -9.24 13.18 -1.93
C SER A 101 -9.10 14.68 -1.61
N GLN A 102 -9.44 15.07 -0.39
CA GLN A 102 -9.09 16.39 0.15
C GLN A 102 -7.73 16.36 0.88
N THR A 103 -7.15 15.19 1.09
CA THR A 103 -5.86 15.01 1.78
C THR A 103 -4.71 15.11 0.77
N THR A 104 -3.69 15.89 1.12
CA THR A 104 -2.45 16.01 0.34
C THR A 104 -1.39 15.00 0.78
N TYR A 105 -0.32 14.85 0.01
CA TYR A 105 0.82 14.01 0.39
C TYR A 105 1.46 14.54 1.67
N ALA A 106 1.69 15.86 1.73
CA ALA A 106 2.09 16.61 2.91
C ALA A 106 1.26 16.24 4.15
N LYS A 107 -0.07 16.39 4.04
CA LYS A 107 -0.96 16.12 5.17
C LYS A 107 -0.91 14.67 5.61
N TRP A 108 -0.78 13.75 4.65
CA TRP A 108 -0.60 12.33 4.96
C TRP A 108 0.70 12.09 5.74
N CYS A 109 1.82 12.68 5.32
CA CYS A 109 3.10 12.56 6.01
C CYS A 109 3.02 13.10 7.45
N GLU A 110 2.44 14.28 7.66
CA GLU A 110 2.20 14.87 8.98
C GLU A 110 1.39 13.95 9.89
N THR A 111 0.25 13.46 9.40
CA THR A 111 -0.63 12.56 10.17
C THR A 111 0.04 11.24 10.52
N ASN A 112 0.99 10.76 9.70
CA ASN A 112 1.66 9.48 9.92
C ASN A 112 3.08 9.64 10.48
N GLY A 113 3.50 10.86 10.82
CA GLY A 113 4.79 11.18 11.41
C GLY A 113 5.98 10.88 10.50
N PHE A 114 5.90 11.26 9.22
CA PHE A 114 7.01 11.25 8.29
C PHE A 114 7.44 12.69 7.97
N LYS A 115 8.74 12.97 8.03
CA LYS A 115 9.29 14.23 7.52
C LYS A 115 9.28 14.20 5.99
N TYR A 116 9.06 15.35 5.38
CA TYR A 116 9.08 15.48 3.92
C TYR A 116 9.64 16.83 3.48
N ASN A 117 10.06 16.93 2.22
CA ASN A 117 10.36 18.17 1.54
C ASN A 117 10.01 18.08 0.05
N ASP A 118 9.95 19.22 -0.64
CA ASP A 118 9.69 19.28 -2.08
C ASP A 118 10.97 19.57 -2.88
N GLY A 119 11.17 18.80 -3.95
CA GLY A 119 12.20 19.02 -4.98
C GLY A 119 13.63 18.65 -4.58
N TYR A 120 14.02 18.84 -3.32
CA TYR A 120 15.41 18.62 -2.87
C TYR A 120 15.50 18.15 -1.42
N ILE A 121 16.66 17.60 -1.06
CA ILE A 121 17.01 17.24 0.32
C ILE A 121 17.60 18.49 0.99
N PRO A 122 16.98 19.03 2.06
CA PRO A 122 17.55 20.15 2.80
C PRO A 122 18.95 19.84 3.33
N LEU A 123 19.85 20.82 3.27
CA LEU A 123 21.17 20.69 3.88
C LEU A 123 21.08 20.45 5.40
N SER A 124 20.01 20.94 6.04
CA SER A 124 19.74 20.66 7.45
C SER A 124 19.60 19.17 7.72
N TRP A 125 18.93 18.40 6.85
CA TRP A 125 18.83 16.94 7.01
C TRP A 125 20.20 16.26 6.86
N ALA A 126 20.98 16.67 5.85
CA ALA A 126 22.32 16.11 5.64
C ALA A 126 23.30 16.41 6.79
N LYS A 127 23.08 17.52 7.51
CA LYS A 127 23.88 17.96 8.66
C LYS A 127 23.34 17.49 10.01
N GLU A 128 22.22 16.76 10.05
CA GLU A 128 21.74 16.19 11.31
C GLU A 128 22.78 15.20 11.87
N PRO A 129 22.89 15.08 13.22
CA PRO A 129 23.76 14.11 13.85
C PRO A 129 23.49 12.70 13.34
N LYS A 130 24.53 11.84 13.40
CA LYS A 130 24.40 10.44 12.99
C LYS A 130 23.32 9.74 13.81
N ASN A 131 22.40 9.10 13.10
CA ASN A 131 21.44 8.19 13.67
C ASN A 131 22.05 6.79 13.70
N GLU A 132 22.79 6.49 14.77
CA GLU A 132 23.52 5.23 14.93
C GLU A 132 22.59 4.00 14.87
N THR A 133 21.40 4.09 15.48
CA THR A 133 20.40 3.02 15.43
C THR A 133 20.00 2.70 13.99
N ASN A 134 19.73 3.73 13.18
CA ASN A 134 19.35 3.54 11.79
C ASN A 134 20.51 2.96 10.96
N LEU A 135 21.75 3.42 11.21
CA LEU A 135 22.95 2.90 10.56
C LEU A 135 23.16 1.42 10.87
N ILE A 136 22.93 0.97 12.12
CA ILE A 136 23.02 -0.45 12.49
C ILE A 136 22.02 -1.28 11.67
N HIS A 137 20.76 -0.84 11.57
CA HIS A 137 19.75 -1.52 10.74
C HIS A 137 20.17 -1.61 9.27
N ILE A 138 20.62 -0.49 8.70
CA ILE A 138 21.09 -0.41 7.32
C ILE A 138 22.25 -1.39 7.08
N GLN A 139 23.24 -1.44 7.97
CA GLN A 139 24.38 -2.35 7.83
C GLN A 139 23.98 -3.82 7.97
N HIS A 140 23.06 -4.13 8.88
CA HIS A 140 22.53 -5.48 9.04
C HIS A 140 21.89 -5.98 7.72
N TRP A 141 21.06 -5.16 7.07
CA TRP A 141 20.39 -5.54 5.82
C TRP A 141 21.32 -5.54 4.61
N ARG A 142 22.37 -4.71 4.58
CA ARG A 142 23.38 -4.76 3.51
C ARG A 142 24.11 -6.10 3.46
N ARG A 143 24.37 -6.72 4.61
CA ARG A 143 25.03 -8.04 4.69
C ARG A 143 24.14 -9.20 4.24
N GLN A 144 22.83 -8.98 4.17
CA GLN A 144 21.84 -9.98 3.77
C GLN A 144 21.44 -9.91 2.29
N LYS A 145 21.95 -8.90 1.57
CA LYS A 145 21.75 -8.73 0.14
C LYS A 145 22.95 -9.28 -0.62
#